data_AF-A0A969SL70-F1
#
_entry.id   AF-A0A969SL70-F1
#
_cell.length_a   1.000
_cell.length_b   1.000
_cell.length_c   1.000
_cell.angle_alpha   90.00
_cell.angle_beta   90.00
_cell.angle_gamma   90.00
#
_symmetry.space_group_name_H-M   'P 1'
#
loop_
_entity.id
_entity.type
_entity.pdbx_description
1 polymer ?
#
loop_
_entity_poly.entity_id
_entity_poly.type
_entity_poly.pdbx_seq_one_letter_code
_entity_poly.pdbx_strand_id
1 'polypeptide(L)'
;MPYSVNKKDGTLLVTVNDGSVNTTASSIGLIGRGVTNYGEIMAENLVWMVENFANSTAPANPLNGQIWFNSTQKKLYVRSDGAWKLIGAVSVAASGPVGAAEGDLWWDESNNKLYGWDSGTNSWILIGPPSAGIAIDSTLNNTAGSFGINLSPGPGQLIIVIVNGIVVAAWSNQTYTTAAYANLNGVTVTINGANITVNLPASFPFGIGKGCNLATNISGNAFIGTSTSSLYADIAERYKTDSELEPGDLVKLGGNNEITKTDKDLDPDVFGVISKRPAVQMNAGAGEDDTHPYVALTGRLYVKVEGKIQKGQRLVSSSTPGVARGVLLAEAKKNLFAVFGRSLQDKNNDDIGLIECVVGSK
;
A
#
# COMPACT_ATOMS: atom_id res chain seq x y z
N MET A 1 27.97 -29.36 -67.74
CA MET A 1 27.68 -27.92 -67.66
C MET A 1 27.42 -27.57 -66.22
N PRO A 2 28.07 -26.51 -65.70
CA PRO A 2 27.80 -25.95 -64.38
C PRO A 2 26.30 -25.67 -64.20
N TYR A 3 25.83 -25.70 -62.96
CA TYR A 3 24.44 -25.40 -62.63
C TYR A 3 24.37 -24.44 -61.44
N SER A 4 23.30 -23.65 -61.41
CA SER A 4 23.04 -22.69 -60.32
C SER A 4 22.17 -23.32 -59.25
N VAL A 5 22.54 -23.09 -57.99
CA VAL A 5 21.76 -23.45 -56.81
C VAL A 5 21.19 -22.16 -56.23
N ASN A 6 19.86 -22.08 -56.13
CA ASN A 6 19.17 -20.95 -55.53
C ASN A 6 18.67 -21.31 -54.13
N LYS A 7 18.64 -20.33 -53.23
CA LYS A 7 17.92 -20.42 -51.96
C LYS A 7 16.42 -20.40 -52.21
N LYS A 8 15.64 -20.78 -51.20
CA LYS A 8 14.18 -20.84 -51.29
C LYS A 8 13.52 -19.46 -51.56
N ASP A 9 14.16 -18.39 -51.12
CA ASP A 9 13.75 -17.00 -51.40
C ASP A 9 14.05 -16.54 -52.84
N GLY A 10 14.64 -17.41 -53.67
CA GLY A 10 14.98 -17.12 -55.06
C GLY A 10 16.36 -16.51 -55.26
N THR A 11 17.11 -16.20 -54.20
CA THR A 11 18.47 -15.65 -54.33
C THR A 11 19.46 -16.73 -54.76
N LEU A 12 20.40 -16.38 -55.65
CA LEU A 12 21.48 -17.29 -56.05
C LEU A 12 22.39 -17.58 -54.86
N LEU A 13 22.57 -18.86 -54.52
CA LEU A 13 23.51 -19.29 -53.50
C LEU A 13 24.92 -19.45 -54.09
N VAL A 14 25.05 -20.25 -55.15
CA VAL A 14 26.32 -20.53 -55.83
C VAL A 14 26.08 -21.17 -57.20
N THR A 15 27.04 -21.01 -58.10
CA THR A 15 27.14 -21.81 -59.33
C THR A 15 28.17 -22.92 -59.14
N VAL A 16 27.75 -24.17 -59.28
CA VAL A 16 28.59 -25.35 -59.05
C VAL A 16 29.22 -25.80 -60.37
N ASN A 17 30.55 -25.81 -60.43
CA ASN A 17 31.31 -26.19 -61.62
C ASN A 17 31.44 -27.71 -61.77
N ASP A 18 31.52 -28.19 -63.01
CA ASP A 18 31.78 -29.60 -63.32
C ASP A 18 33.11 -30.08 -62.72
N GLY A 19 33.17 -31.35 -62.31
CA GLY A 19 34.38 -31.98 -61.75
C GLY A 19 34.78 -31.48 -60.36
N SER A 20 34.00 -30.62 -59.71
CA SER A 20 34.32 -30.00 -58.43
C SER A 20 33.20 -30.17 -57.40
N VAL A 21 33.53 -30.03 -56.12
CA VAL A 21 32.57 -29.98 -55.01
C VAL A 21 32.69 -28.61 -54.35
N ASN A 22 31.60 -27.88 -54.24
CA ASN A 22 31.59 -26.60 -53.54
C ASN A 22 31.31 -26.84 -52.05
N THR A 23 32.24 -26.42 -51.19
CA THR A 23 32.17 -26.53 -49.72
C THR A 23 32.16 -25.16 -49.01
N THR A 24 32.19 -24.07 -49.78
CA THR A 24 32.33 -22.69 -49.27
C THR A 24 31.00 -21.94 -49.21
N ALA A 25 30.00 -22.35 -49.98
CA ALA A 25 28.70 -21.66 -50.02
C ALA A 25 27.70 -22.19 -48.99
N SER A 26 27.88 -23.42 -48.49
CA SER A 26 26.97 -24.05 -47.54
C SER A 26 27.69 -25.05 -46.64
N SER A 27 27.00 -25.53 -45.60
CA SER A 27 27.51 -26.56 -44.70
C SER A 27 27.50 -27.99 -45.27
N ILE A 28 26.97 -28.18 -46.49
CA ILE A 28 27.01 -29.44 -47.22
C ILE A 28 27.85 -29.29 -48.49
N GLY A 29 28.40 -30.41 -48.97
CA GLY A 29 29.11 -30.44 -50.26
C GLY A 29 28.12 -30.38 -51.42
N LEU A 30 28.13 -29.29 -52.20
CA LEU A 30 27.33 -29.19 -53.43
C LEU A 30 28.12 -29.78 -54.60
N ILE A 31 27.62 -30.88 -55.16
CA ILE A 31 28.40 -31.74 -56.06
C ILE A 31 28.23 -31.32 -57.52
N GLY A 32 29.34 -31.04 -58.20
CA GLY A 32 29.40 -30.79 -59.63
C GLY A 32 29.26 -32.06 -60.47
N ARG A 33 28.84 -31.91 -61.72
CA ARG A 33 28.73 -33.05 -62.65
C ARG A 33 30.11 -33.68 -62.89
N GLY A 34 30.18 -35.01 -62.89
CA GLY A 34 31.43 -35.74 -63.18
C GLY A 34 32.35 -35.98 -61.98
N VAL A 35 31.91 -35.65 -60.76
CA VAL A 35 32.61 -36.04 -59.52
C VAL A 35 32.44 -37.55 -59.29
N THR A 36 33.55 -38.27 -59.13
CA THR A 36 33.59 -39.74 -59.09
C THR A 36 33.22 -40.34 -57.73
N ASN A 37 33.39 -39.60 -56.63
CA ASN A 37 33.01 -39.99 -55.26
C ASN A 37 31.71 -39.34 -54.79
N TYR A 38 30.84 -38.92 -55.71
CA TYR A 38 29.61 -38.20 -55.37
C TYR A 38 28.70 -38.96 -54.39
N GLY A 39 28.69 -40.30 -54.45
CA GLY A 39 27.83 -41.14 -53.63
C GLY A 39 28.16 -41.06 -52.15
N GLU A 40 29.46 -41.01 -51.82
CA GLU A 40 29.95 -40.83 -50.45
C GLU A 40 29.54 -39.45 -49.93
N ILE A 41 29.86 -38.38 -50.66
CA ILE A 41 29.53 -37.00 -50.27
C ILE A 41 28.02 -36.81 -50.09
N MET A 42 27.21 -37.40 -50.97
CA MET A 42 25.75 -37.34 -50.84
C MET A 42 25.26 -38.07 -49.59
N ALA A 43 25.82 -39.26 -49.31
CA ALA A 43 25.46 -40.02 -48.11
C ALA A 43 25.86 -39.26 -46.83
N GLU A 44 27.07 -38.68 -46.80
CA GLU A 44 27.54 -37.85 -45.69
C GLU A 44 26.68 -36.61 -45.50
N ASN A 45 26.35 -35.88 -46.57
CA ASN A 45 25.44 -34.73 -46.50
C ASN A 45 24.10 -35.11 -45.85
N LEU A 46 23.52 -36.25 -46.24
CA LEU A 46 22.27 -36.74 -45.66
C LEU A 46 22.43 -37.09 -44.18
N VAL A 47 23.53 -37.74 -43.79
CA VAL A 47 23.84 -38.04 -42.39
C VAL A 47 24.01 -36.76 -41.58
N TRP A 48 24.80 -35.80 -42.06
CA TRP A 48 25.02 -34.50 -41.40
C TRP A 48 23.71 -33.74 -41.20
N MET A 49 22.81 -33.79 -42.19
CA MET A 49 21.48 -33.19 -42.05
C MET A 49 20.63 -33.89 -41.00
N VAL A 50 20.67 -35.24 -40.92
CA VAL A 50 19.91 -36.02 -39.92
C VAL A 50 20.43 -35.78 -38.50
N GLU A 51 21.73 -35.65 -38.30
CA GLU A 51 22.32 -35.35 -36.99
C GLU A 51 22.37 -33.85 -36.66
N ASN A 52 21.79 -33.00 -37.52
CA ASN A 52 21.78 -31.55 -37.37
C ASN A 52 23.20 -30.97 -37.20
N PHE A 53 24.14 -31.42 -38.03
CA PHE A 53 25.54 -30.98 -38.06
C PHE A 53 26.27 -31.10 -36.72
N ALA A 54 26.01 -32.16 -35.95
CA ALA A 54 26.56 -32.36 -34.61
C ALA A 54 28.10 -32.24 -34.56
N ASN A 55 28.62 -31.20 -33.90
CA ASN A 55 30.06 -30.95 -33.77
C ASN A 55 30.35 -30.03 -32.57
N SER A 56 31.57 -30.02 -32.05
CA SER A 56 31.99 -29.10 -30.98
C SER A 56 32.16 -27.67 -31.48
N THR A 57 32.38 -27.48 -32.80
CA THR A 57 32.47 -26.18 -33.46
C THR A 57 31.29 -25.96 -34.41
N ALA A 58 30.87 -24.72 -34.56
CA ALA A 58 29.76 -24.39 -35.45
C ALA A 58 30.15 -24.58 -36.93
N PRO A 59 29.20 -24.95 -37.81
CA PRO A 59 29.44 -25.03 -39.25
C PRO A 59 30.03 -23.72 -39.80
N ALA A 60 31.04 -23.84 -40.67
CA ALA A 60 31.82 -22.69 -41.16
C ALA A 60 31.05 -21.80 -42.15
N ASN A 61 30.16 -22.37 -42.96
CA ASN A 61 29.38 -21.66 -43.98
C ASN A 61 27.87 -21.86 -43.79
N PRO A 62 27.30 -21.40 -42.65
CA PRO A 62 25.92 -21.71 -42.31
C PRO A 62 24.93 -20.84 -43.07
N LEU A 63 23.84 -21.45 -43.52
CA LEU A 63 22.72 -20.74 -44.10
C LEU A 63 21.75 -20.27 -43.00
N ASN A 64 21.07 -19.14 -43.23
CA ASN A 64 20.04 -18.67 -42.29
C ASN A 64 18.93 -19.73 -42.16
N GLY A 65 18.53 -20.06 -40.94
CA GLY A 65 17.61 -21.15 -40.62
C GLY A 65 18.26 -22.53 -40.42
N GLN A 66 19.57 -22.68 -40.65
CA GLN A 66 20.26 -23.95 -40.39
C GLN A 66 20.28 -24.28 -38.90
N ILE A 67 20.16 -25.57 -38.57
CA ILE A 67 20.26 -26.10 -37.21
C ILE A 67 21.66 -26.68 -36.98
N TRP A 68 22.20 -26.52 -35.77
CA TRP A 68 23.47 -27.07 -35.33
C TRP A 68 23.36 -27.64 -33.91
N PHE A 69 23.76 -28.90 -33.70
CA PHE A 69 23.91 -29.46 -32.36
C PHE A 69 25.36 -29.31 -31.85
N ASN A 70 25.56 -28.49 -30.81
CA ASN A 70 26.86 -28.38 -30.17
C ASN A 70 27.12 -29.61 -29.29
N SER A 71 28.02 -30.49 -29.73
CA SER A 71 28.28 -31.76 -29.07
C SER A 71 29.03 -31.63 -27.73
N THR A 72 29.66 -30.49 -27.45
CA THR A 72 30.28 -30.17 -26.15
C THR A 72 29.24 -29.64 -25.17
N GLN A 73 28.41 -28.68 -25.58
CA GLN A 73 27.40 -28.05 -24.71
C GLN A 73 26.10 -28.85 -24.61
N LYS A 74 25.92 -29.87 -25.45
CA LYS A 74 24.69 -30.67 -25.57
C LYS A 74 23.44 -29.81 -25.84
N LYS A 75 23.63 -28.78 -26.68
CA LYS A 75 22.63 -27.74 -26.96
C LYS A 75 22.39 -27.62 -28.46
N LEU A 76 21.12 -27.47 -28.85
CA LEU A 76 20.73 -27.26 -30.24
C LEU A 76 20.66 -25.75 -30.53
N TYR A 77 21.18 -25.32 -31.67
CA TYR A 77 21.22 -23.93 -32.09
C TYR A 77 20.56 -23.76 -33.46
N VAL A 78 19.99 -22.57 -33.72
CA VAL A 78 19.51 -22.15 -35.04
C VAL A 78 20.25 -20.91 -35.51
N ARG A 79 20.61 -20.86 -36.80
CA ARG A 79 21.22 -19.70 -37.44
C ARG A 79 20.15 -18.64 -37.73
N SER A 80 20.28 -17.45 -37.15
CA SER A 80 19.36 -16.32 -37.33
C SER A 80 20.15 -15.01 -37.37
N ASP A 81 19.91 -14.18 -38.40
CA ASP A 81 20.47 -12.82 -38.52
C ASP A 81 21.99 -12.74 -38.42
N GLY A 82 22.69 -13.74 -38.97
CA GLY A 82 24.16 -13.77 -38.91
C GLY A 82 24.73 -14.23 -37.56
N ALA A 83 23.89 -14.69 -36.62
CA ALA A 83 24.30 -15.24 -35.33
C ALA A 83 23.72 -16.66 -35.11
N TRP A 84 24.36 -17.45 -34.24
CA TRP A 84 23.80 -18.70 -33.73
C TRP A 84 23.00 -18.41 -32.46
N LYS A 85 21.73 -18.79 -32.43
CA LYS A 85 20.84 -18.62 -31.27
C LYS A 85 20.53 -19.99 -30.68
N LEU A 86 20.57 -20.12 -29.36
CA LEU A 86 20.24 -21.35 -28.63
C LEU A 86 18.75 -21.66 -28.79
N ILE A 87 18.43 -22.91 -29.14
CA ILE A 87 17.09 -23.49 -29.06
C ILE A 87 17.02 -24.15 -27.67
N GLY A 88 16.51 -23.42 -26.68
CA GLY A 88 16.37 -23.93 -25.31
C GLY A 88 15.25 -24.98 -25.23
N ALA A 89 15.60 -26.22 -24.90
CA ALA A 89 14.62 -27.25 -24.52
C ALA A 89 14.36 -27.16 -23.01
N VAL A 90 13.09 -27.18 -22.61
CA VAL A 90 12.71 -27.37 -21.22
C VAL A 90 12.82 -28.87 -20.92
N SER A 91 13.70 -29.26 -20.00
CA SER A 91 13.80 -30.64 -19.53
C SER A 91 12.59 -30.96 -18.64
N VAL A 92 12.04 -32.17 -18.68
CA VAL A 92 10.92 -32.58 -17.83
C VAL A 92 11.35 -33.77 -16.98
N ALA A 93 11.30 -33.65 -15.65
CA ALA A 93 11.70 -34.70 -14.72
C ALA A 93 11.18 -34.43 -13.30
N ALA A 94 11.03 -35.48 -12.48
CA ALA A 94 10.66 -35.39 -11.06
C ALA A 94 11.74 -34.78 -10.14
N SER A 95 13.01 -34.80 -10.56
CA SER A 95 14.13 -34.19 -9.85
C SER A 95 14.99 -33.38 -10.82
N GLY A 96 15.71 -32.39 -10.29
CA GLY A 96 16.54 -31.49 -11.08
C GLY A 96 17.56 -32.27 -11.93
N PRO A 97 17.59 -32.07 -13.26
CA PRO A 97 18.55 -32.72 -14.14
C PRO A 97 19.99 -32.48 -13.70
N VAL A 98 20.83 -33.52 -13.80
CA VAL A 98 22.28 -33.44 -13.54
C VAL A 98 23.03 -32.92 -14.77
N GLY A 99 24.09 -32.14 -14.55
CA GLY A 99 24.93 -31.61 -15.63
C GLY A 99 24.31 -30.42 -16.39
N ALA A 100 23.39 -29.68 -15.76
CA ALA A 100 22.79 -28.49 -16.33
C ALA A 100 23.80 -27.35 -16.54
N ALA A 101 23.57 -26.55 -17.58
CA ALA A 101 24.35 -25.38 -17.93
C ALA A 101 23.51 -24.10 -17.76
N GLU A 102 24.17 -22.95 -17.60
CA GLU A 102 23.52 -21.64 -17.43
C GLU A 102 22.34 -21.46 -18.40
N GLY A 103 21.19 -21.07 -17.85
CA GLY A 103 19.98 -20.78 -18.61
C GLY A 103 19.19 -22.00 -19.08
N ASP A 104 19.57 -23.23 -18.69
CA ASP A 104 18.72 -24.40 -18.91
C ASP A 104 17.40 -24.26 -18.16
N LEU A 105 16.32 -24.73 -18.76
CA LEU A 105 14.99 -24.72 -18.15
C LEU A 105 14.60 -26.16 -17.78
N TRP A 106 13.94 -26.31 -16.63
CA TRP A 106 13.45 -27.59 -16.14
C TRP A 106 12.01 -27.47 -15.60
N TRP A 107 11.11 -28.31 -16.08
CA TRP A 107 9.79 -28.53 -15.52
C TRP A 107 9.83 -29.71 -14.54
N ASP A 108 9.70 -29.39 -13.26
CA ASP A 108 9.47 -30.35 -12.18
C ASP A 108 8.05 -30.90 -12.30
N GLU A 109 7.93 -32.12 -12.82
CA GLU A 109 6.65 -32.79 -13.05
C GLU A 109 5.99 -33.29 -11.76
N SER A 110 6.75 -33.42 -10.67
CA SER A 110 6.21 -33.83 -9.37
C SER A 110 5.55 -32.67 -8.64
N ASN A 111 6.11 -31.47 -8.79
CA ASN A 111 5.63 -30.27 -8.11
C ASN A 111 4.95 -29.26 -9.03
N ASN A 112 4.88 -29.53 -10.34
CA ASN A 112 4.35 -28.65 -11.39
C ASN A 112 5.02 -27.27 -11.40
N LYS A 113 6.34 -27.23 -11.49
CA LYS A 113 7.13 -26.00 -11.37
C LYS A 113 8.17 -25.87 -12.46
N LEU A 114 8.29 -24.67 -13.04
CA LEU A 114 9.36 -24.30 -13.93
C LEU A 114 10.53 -23.71 -13.14
N TYR A 115 11.73 -24.22 -13.41
CA TYR A 115 12.99 -23.76 -12.87
C TYR A 115 13.93 -23.33 -14.00
N GLY A 116 14.84 -22.41 -13.71
CA GLY A 116 15.99 -22.05 -14.55
C GLY A 116 17.30 -22.37 -13.82
N TRP A 117 18.28 -22.91 -14.53
CA TRP A 117 19.59 -23.22 -13.96
C TRP A 117 20.47 -21.97 -13.91
N ASP A 118 20.95 -21.66 -12.71
CA ASP A 118 21.95 -20.63 -12.44
C ASP A 118 23.27 -21.31 -12.08
N SER A 119 24.25 -21.19 -12.98
CA SER A 119 25.60 -21.73 -12.84
C SER A 119 26.45 -20.94 -11.86
N GLY A 120 26.10 -19.68 -11.58
CA GLY A 120 26.74 -18.86 -10.54
C GLY A 120 26.40 -19.34 -9.14
N THR A 121 25.17 -19.83 -8.93
CA THR A 121 24.72 -20.43 -7.66
C THR A 121 24.71 -21.97 -7.67
N ASN A 122 25.09 -22.58 -8.80
CA ASN A 122 25.08 -24.02 -9.05
C ASN A 122 23.77 -24.70 -8.59
N SER A 123 22.64 -24.05 -8.87
CA SER A 123 21.32 -24.42 -8.34
C SER A 123 20.18 -24.14 -9.32
N TRP A 124 19.10 -24.92 -9.20
CA TRP A 124 17.84 -24.66 -9.91
C TRP A 124 17.05 -23.56 -9.20
N ILE A 125 16.82 -22.44 -9.87
CA ILE A 125 16.05 -21.30 -9.38
C ILE A 125 14.59 -21.43 -9.84
N LEU A 126 13.64 -21.34 -8.92
CA LEU A 126 12.21 -21.41 -9.24
C LEU A 126 11.78 -20.18 -10.04
N ILE A 127 11.25 -20.41 -11.24
CA ILE A 127 10.60 -19.39 -12.08
C ILE A 127 9.10 -19.35 -11.75
N GLY A 128 8.47 -20.50 -11.53
CA GLY A 128 7.12 -20.58 -10.95
C GLY A 128 6.30 -21.80 -11.39
N PRO A 129 5.12 -22.03 -10.79
CA PRO A 129 4.53 -21.27 -9.68
C PRO A 129 5.13 -21.62 -8.29
N PRO A 130 5.11 -20.70 -7.29
CA PRO A 130 5.57 -20.96 -5.93
C PRO A 130 4.67 -21.92 -5.13
N SER A 131 5.28 -22.63 -4.18
CA SER A 131 4.68 -23.74 -3.44
C SER A 131 3.72 -23.35 -2.29
N ALA A 132 3.88 -22.17 -1.70
CA ALA A 132 3.01 -21.64 -0.65
C ALA A 132 3.37 -20.17 -0.41
N GLY A 133 2.37 -19.28 -0.42
CA GLY A 133 2.57 -17.84 -0.55
C GLY A 133 2.55 -17.45 -2.02
N ILE A 134 1.58 -16.60 -2.34
CA ILE A 134 1.20 -16.10 -3.66
C ILE A 134 2.37 -15.97 -4.66
N ALA A 135 2.15 -16.42 -5.91
CA ALA A 135 2.94 -15.99 -7.06
C ALA A 135 2.76 -14.49 -7.25
N ILE A 136 3.77 -13.71 -6.85
CA ILE A 136 3.90 -12.34 -7.32
C ILE A 136 4.63 -12.45 -8.65
N ASP A 137 3.86 -12.47 -9.73
CA ASP A 137 4.38 -12.12 -11.05
C ASP A 137 4.93 -10.69 -10.95
N SER A 138 6.23 -10.55 -11.17
CA SER A 138 6.95 -9.27 -11.19
C SER A 138 6.55 -8.37 -12.37
N THR A 139 5.58 -8.76 -13.20
CA THR A 139 5.08 -7.98 -14.34
C THR A 139 3.71 -7.32 -14.15
N LEU A 140 3.03 -7.49 -13.01
CA LEU A 140 1.86 -6.67 -12.64
C LEU A 140 2.30 -5.31 -12.09
N ASN A 141 2.90 -4.51 -12.96
CA ASN A 141 2.73 -3.08 -12.92
C ASN A 141 1.27 -2.76 -13.26
N ASN A 142 0.50 -2.47 -12.20
CA ASN A 142 -0.80 -1.80 -12.23
C ASN A 142 -1.90 -2.65 -12.88
N THR A 143 -2.89 -3.14 -12.14
CA THR A 143 -3.91 -2.25 -11.61
C THR A 143 -4.79 -3.03 -10.63
N ALA A 144 -4.79 -2.55 -9.38
CA ALA A 144 -5.66 -2.96 -8.26
C ALA A 144 -5.55 -4.43 -7.81
N GLY A 145 -4.73 -4.74 -6.79
CA GLY A 145 -5.14 -5.80 -5.86
C GLY A 145 -4.19 -6.91 -5.42
N SER A 146 -2.88 -6.74 -5.29
CA SER A 146 -2.02 -7.69 -4.51
C SER A 146 -1.89 -7.44 -3.00
N PHE A 147 -2.52 -8.25 -2.13
CA PHE A 147 -2.15 -8.35 -0.69
C PHE A 147 -0.75 -8.92 -0.58
N GLY A 148 0.24 -8.05 -0.37
CA GLY A 148 1.63 -8.42 -0.09
C GLY A 148 1.96 -8.13 1.37
N ILE A 149 2.16 -9.18 2.16
CA ILE A 149 2.97 -9.08 3.38
C ILE A 149 4.42 -9.18 2.93
N ASN A 150 5.12 -8.05 2.92
CA ASN A 150 6.53 -7.99 2.58
C ASN A 150 7.33 -8.04 3.89
N LEU A 151 7.71 -9.25 4.31
CA LEU A 151 8.77 -9.43 5.30
C LEU A 151 10.10 -9.51 4.55
N SER A 152 10.61 -8.36 4.09
CA SER A 152 12.01 -8.29 3.68
C SER A 152 12.88 -8.25 4.94
N PRO A 153 14.00 -8.99 5.01
CA PRO A 153 14.99 -8.80 6.06
C PRO A 153 15.71 -7.46 5.83
N GLY A 154 15.09 -6.35 6.25
CA GLY A 154 15.67 -5.01 6.13
C GLY A 154 14.65 -3.88 6.38
N PRO A 155 15.10 -2.66 6.77
CA PRO A 155 14.21 -1.59 7.24
C PRO A 155 13.39 -0.97 6.09
N GLY A 156 12.05 -1.07 6.18
CA GLY A 156 11.12 -0.61 5.13
C GLY A 156 9.90 -1.53 4.94
N GLN A 157 9.22 -1.88 6.03
CA GLN A 157 8.26 -2.98 6.07
C GLN A 157 6.82 -2.46 6.10
N LEU A 158 6.00 -2.93 5.15
CA LEU A 158 4.54 -2.81 5.19
C LEU A 158 3.98 -4.05 5.89
N ILE A 159 3.31 -3.85 7.01
CA ILE A 159 2.69 -4.90 7.80
C ILE A 159 1.19 -4.74 7.70
N ILE A 160 0.52 -5.65 7.01
CA ILE A 160 -0.93 -5.72 6.98
C ILE A 160 -1.36 -6.86 7.90
N VAL A 161 -2.12 -6.54 8.95
CA VAL A 161 -2.58 -7.50 9.95
C VAL A 161 -4.00 -7.92 9.67
N ILE A 162 -4.11 -9.23 9.52
CA ILE A 162 -5.35 -9.93 9.36
C ILE A 162 -5.56 -10.78 10.61
N VAL A 163 -6.69 -10.58 11.31
CA VAL A 163 -7.10 -11.42 12.46
C VAL A 163 -8.43 -12.04 12.11
N ASN A 164 -8.48 -13.38 12.12
CA ASN A 164 -9.68 -14.14 11.76
C ASN A 164 -10.28 -13.67 10.43
N GLY A 165 -9.41 -13.36 9.48
CA GLY A 165 -9.82 -12.97 8.14
C GLY A 165 -10.30 -11.53 7.94
N ILE A 166 -10.27 -10.70 8.97
CA ILE A 166 -10.58 -9.28 8.85
C ILE A 166 -9.26 -8.50 8.81
N VAL A 167 -9.12 -7.56 7.88
CA VAL A 167 -8.02 -6.58 7.92
C VAL A 167 -8.26 -5.67 9.11
N VAL A 168 -7.44 -5.81 10.15
CA VAL A 168 -7.58 -5.03 11.40
C VAL A 168 -6.50 -3.95 11.53
N ALA A 169 -5.42 -4.02 10.75
CA ALA A 169 -4.44 -2.94 10.70
C ALA A 169 -3.56 -2.97 9.44
N ALA A 170 -2.99 -1.82 9.10
CA ALA A 170 -1.90 -1.67 8.14
C ALA A 170 -0.89 -0.68 8.72
N TRP A 171 0.39 -1.05 8.78
CA TRP A 171 1.48 -0.22 9.28
C TRP A 171 2.60 -0.14 8.29
N SER A 172 3.19 1.04 8.22
CA SER A 172 4.33 1.31 7.39
C SER A 172 5.23 2.32 8.11
N ASN A 173 6.53 2.22 7.88
CA ASN A 173 7.47 3.28 8.24
C ASN A 173 7.64 4.34 7.12
N GLN A 174 6.97 4.18 5.98
CA GLN A 174 6.99 5.06 4.78
C GLN A 174 5.60 5.23 4.13
N THR A 175 5.35 6.22 3.27
CA THR A 175 4.04 6.35 2.58
C THR A 175 3.94 5.38 1.39
N TYR A 176 2.89 4.55 1.31
CA TYR A 176 2.63 3.62 0.19
C TYR A 176 1.43 4.07 -0.67
N THR A 177 1.51 3.88 -1.98
CA THR A 177 0.44 4.21 -2.94
C THR A 177 0.00 2.96 -3.72
N THR A 178 -1.06 2.28 -3.20
CA THR A 178 -2.00 1.32 -3.86
C THR A 178 -1.51 -0.10 -4.22
N ALA A 179 -2.30 -1.19 -4.31
CA ALA A 179 -3.57 -1.66 -3.72
C ALA A 179 -3.71 -3.18 -4.02
N ALA A 180 -4.54 -3.91 -3.25
CA ALA A 180 -4.22 -5.24 -2.74
C ALA A 180 -5.36 -6.11 -2.16
N TYR A 181 -5.79 -7.25 -2.71
CA TYR A 181 -7.09 -7.87 -2.43
C TYR A 181 -7.16 -9.40 -2.31
N ALA A 182 -7.57 -9.87 -1.12
CA ALA A 182 -7.88 -11.24 -0.75
C ALA A 182 -9.20 -11.29 0.04
N ASN A 183 -10.07 -12.25 -0.26
CA ASN A 183 -11.33 -12.46 0.47
C ASN A 183 -11.08 -13.38 1.66
N LEU A 184 -11.42 -12.91 2.86
CA LEU A 184 -11.26 -13.64 4.10
C LEU A 184 -12.47 -13.38 5.01
N ASN A 185 -13.09 -14.45 5.52
CA ASN A 185 -14.19 -14.44 6.51
C ASN A 185 -15.24 -13.32 6.34
N GLY A 186 -15.99 -13.34 5.23
CA GLY A 186 -17.15 -12.46 5.03
C GLY A 186 -16.81 -11.01 4.66
N VAL A 187 -15.52 -10.65 4.64
CA VAL A 187 -15.04 -9.42 4.02
C VAL A 187 -14.96 -9.65 2.52
N THR A 188 -15.99 -9.18 1.80
CA THR A 188 -15.99 -9.28 0.34
C THR A 188 -15.12 -8.16 -0.21
N VAL A 189 -13.86 -8.52 -0.40
CA VAL A 189 -12.92 -7.76 -1.18
C VAL A 189 -13.25 -8.03 -2.65
N THR A 190 -13.84 -7.03 -3.33
CA THR A 190 -14.16 -7.13 -4.75
C THR A 190 -13.17 -6.31 -5.54
N ILE A 191 -12.33 -6.99 -6.30
CA ILE A 191 -11.54 -6.37 -7.36
C ILE A 191 -12.43 -6.29 -8.58
N ASN A 192 -12.76 -5.08 -9.04
CA ASN A 192 -13.49 -4.92 -10.29
C ASN A 192 -12.73 -3.94 -11.19
N GLY A 193 -11.80 -4.49 -11.98
CA GLY A 193 -10.85 -3.69 -12.76
C GLY A 193 -9.96 -2.83 -11.87
N ALA A 194 -9.85 -1.53 -12.18
CA ALA A 194 -8.96 -0.59 -11.48
C ALA A 194 -9.38 -0.18 -10.07
N ASN A 195 -10.57 -0.60 -9.62
CA ASN A 195 -11.13 -0.12 -8.39
C ASN A 195 -11.13 -1.15 -7.26
N ILE A 196 -10.65 -0.56 -6.17
CA ILE A 196 -10.50 -0.93 -4.80
C ILE A 196 -11.79 -1.04 -3.95
N THR A 197 -12.80 -1.94 -4.08
CA THR A 197 -13.97 -1.94 -3.12
C THR A 197 -13.98 -3.04 -2.03
N VAL A 198 -13.81 -2.63 -0.76
CA VAL A 198 -13.88 -3.48 0.46
C VAL A 198 -15.24 -3.29 1.13
N ASN A 199 -16.04 -4.36 1.24
CA ASN A 199 -17.27 -4.31 2.03
C ASN A 199 -17.01 -4.97 3.41
N LEU A 200 -17.04 -4.16 4.48
CA LEU A 200 -16.71 -4.56 5.84
C LEU A 200 -17.99 -4.94 6.62
N PRO A 201 -18.00 -6.03 7.42
CA PRO A 201 -19.15 -6.41 8.25
C PRO A 201 -19.34 -5.48 9.47
N ALA A 202 -18.35 -4.63 9.76
CA ALA A 202 -18.41 -3.60 10.78
C ALA A 202 -18.77 -2.25 10.14
N SER A 203 -19.81 -1.60 10.66
CA SER A 203 -20.13 -0.23 10.29
C SER A 203 -19.10 0.72 10.91
N PHE A 204 -18.34 1.43 10.08
CA PHE A 204 -17.63 2.61 10.54
C PHE A 204 -18.65 3.76 10.54
N PRO A 205 -18.93 4.41 11.68
CA PRO A 205 -20.05 5.34 11.82
C PRO A 205 -19.94 6.56 10.89
N PHE A 206 -18.73 6.89 10.43
CA PHE A 206 -18.47 8.10 9.63
C PHE A 206 -17.60 7.85 8.39
N GLY A 207 -17.54 6.61 7.89
CA GLY A 207 -16.58 6.21 6.86
C GLY A 207 -15.14 6.14 7.40
N ILE A 208 -14.20 5.71 6.56
CA ILE A 208 -12.78 5.58 6.95
C ILE A 208 -12.08 6.90 6.63
N GLY A 209 -11.79 7.69 7.66
CA GLY A 209 -11.02 8.93 7.53
C GLY A 209 -9.51 8.67 7.46
N LYS A 210 -8.72 9.72 7.17
CA LYS A 210 -7.26 9.66 7.33
C LYS A 210 -6.93 9.42 8.80
N GLY A 211 -6.14 8.38 9.10
CA GLY A 211 -5.71 8.04 10.47
C GLY A 211 -6.01 6.59 10.86
N CYS A 212 -5.97 6.31 12.16
CA CYS A 212 -6.36 5.02 12.73
C CYS A 212 -7.86 5.03 13.01
N ASN A 213 -8.61 4.12 12.37
CA ASN A 213 -10.06 4.00 12.54
C ASN A 213 -10.35 2.68 13.28
N LEU A 214 -11.02 2.74 14.42
CA LEU A 214 -11.41 1.57 15.21
C LEU A 214 -12.85 1.16 14.86
N ALA A 215 -13.10 -0.14 14.76
CA ALA A 215 -14.44 -0.68 14.50
C ALA A 215 -15.37 -0.44 15.71
N THR A 216 -16.65 -0.12 15.47
CA THR A 216 -17.61 0.20 16.55
C THR A 216 -18.37 -0.99 17.12
N ASN A 217 -18.27 -2.17 16.50
CA ASN A 217 -18.97 -3.39 16.91
C ASN A 217 -18.06 -4.38 17.66
N ILE A 218 -16.85 -3.98 18.05
CA ILE A 218 -15.91 -4.79 18.82
C ILE A 218 -15.68 -4.12 20.18
N SER A 219 -16.04 -4.81 21.26
CA SER A 219 -15.81 -4.34 22.63
C SER A 219 -14.33 -4.37 23.01
N GLY A 220 -13.87 -3.41 23.81
CA GLY A 220 -12.50 -3.41 24.36
C GLY A 220 -11.43 -2.77 23.47
N ASN A 221 -11.84 -2.03 22.45
CA ASN A 221 -10.92 -1.25 21.61
C ASN A 221 -10.31 -0.10 22.42
N ALA A 222 -9.02 -0.21 22.75
CA ALA A 222 -8.24 0.84 23.38
C ALA A 222 -7.18 1.37 22.41
N PHE A 223 -7.03 2.70 22.35
CA PHE A 223 -5.88 3.31 21.70
C PHE A 223 -4.77 3.50 22.74
N ILE A 224 -3.68 2.75 22.59
CA ILE A 224 -2.51 2.86 23.46
C ILE A 224 -1.38 3.47 22.63
N GLY A 225 -0.98 4.69 22.98
CA GLY A 225 0.10 5.38 22.28
C GLY A 225 0.47 6.69 22.96
N THR A 226 1.64 7.23 22.59
CA THR A 226 2.10 8.54 23.05
C THR A 226 1.57 9.61 22.11
N SER A 227 0.68 10.47 22.59
CA SER A 227 0.29 11.67 21.85
C SER A 227 1.36 12.75 21.98
N THR A 228 1.79 13.33 20.85
CA THR A 228 2.77 14.44 20.83
C THR A 228 2.12 15.81 20.63
N SER A 229 0.85 15.88 20.22
CA SER A 229 0.09 17.14 20.04
C SER A 229 -1.42 16.90 19.93
N SER A 230 -2.22 17.93 20.22
CA SER A 230 -3.68 17.96 20.02
C SER A 230 -4.08 19.21 19.22
N LEU A 231 -5.18 19.13 18.45
CA LEU A 231 -5.70 20.27 17.66
C LEU A 231 -6.41 21.31 18.53
N TYR A 232 -7.03 20.87 19.62
CA TYR A 232 -7.71 21.71 20.61
C TYR A 232 -7.05 21.51 21.98
N ALA A 233 -7.46 22.29 22.98
CA ALA A 233 -6.77 22.38 24.27
C ALA A 233 -7.66 22.17 25.50
N ASP A 234 -8.95 21.92 25.34
CA ASP A 234 -9.90 21.68 26.43
C ASP A 234 -10.30 20.21 26.60
N ILE A 235 -10.59 19.83 27.84
CA ILE A 235 -11.14 18.52 28.20
C ILE A 235 -12.60 18.76 28.57
N ALA A 236 -13.51 18.08 27.88
CA ALA A 236 -14.93 18.29 28.04
C ALA A 236 -15.71 16.98 28.05
N GLU A 237 -16.83 16.97 28.78
CA GLU A 237 -17.74 15.83 28.91
C GLU A 237 -19.17 16.24 28.54
N ARG A 238 -19.96 15.30 27.99
CA ARG A 238 -21.36 15.53 27.64
C ARG A 238 -22.27 15.48 28.87
N TYR A 239 -23.17 16.47 29.01
CA TYR A 239 -24.20 16.54 30.06
C TYR A 239 -25.54 16.96 29.48
N LYS A 240 -26.62 16.32 29.93
CA LYS A 240 -27.99 16.60 29.49
C LYS A 240 -28.44 18.00 29.91
N THR A 241 -28.93 18.78 28.97
CA THR A 241 -29.32 20.18 29.21
C THR A 241 -30.83 20.42 29.17
N ASP A 242 -31.28 21.45 29.89
CA ASP A 242 -32.66 21.93 29.92
C ASP A 242 -33.10 22.63 28.63
N SER A 243 -32.15 23.21 27.89
CA SER A 243 -32.40 24.01 26.69
C SER A 243 -31.19 23.99 25.77
N GLU A 244 -31.37 24.29 24.49
CA GLU A 244 -30.25 24.43 23.56
C GLU A 244 -29.22 25.47 24.03
N LEU A 245 -27.94 25.13 23.95
CA LEU A 245 -26.82 25.96 24.39
C LEU A 245 -25.85 26.24 23.24
N GLU A 246 -25.23 27.41 23.27
CA GLU A 246 -24.27 27.84 22.27
C GLU A 246 -22.83 27.76 22.81
N PRO A 247 -21.83 27.61 21.91
CA PRO A 247 -20.42 27.64 22.32
C PRO A 247 -20.09 28.90 23.13
N GLY A 248 -19.40 28.70 24.25
CA GLY A 248 -19.02 29.76 25.18
C GLY A 248 -20.07 30.13 26.23
N ASP A 249 -21.28 29.54 26.20
CA ASP A 249 -22.25 29.69 27.28
C ASP A 249 -21.69 29.11 28.60
N LEU A 250 -21.87 29.83 29.70
CA LEU A 250 -21.62 29.33 31.05
C LEU A 250 -22.79 28.51 31.56
N VAL A 251 -22.49 27.37 32.19
CA VAL A 251 -23.49 26.50 32.78
C VAL A 251 -23.18 26.19 34.23
N LYS A 252 -24.23 25.86 34.97
CA LYS A 252 -24.18 25.32 36.33
C LYS A 252 -24.86 23.96 36.38
N LEU A 253 -24.52 23.17 37.40
CA LEU A 253 -25.26 21.95 37.70
C LEU A 253 -26.65 22.30 38.24
N GLY A 254 -27.65 21.52 37.82
CA GLY A 254 -29.04 21.66 38.25
C GLY A 254 -29.98 22.11 37.14
N GLY A 255 -31.22 22.42 37.52
CA GLY A 255 -32.34 22.57 36.60
C GLY A 255 -33.23 21.32 36.59
N ASN A 256 -33.90 21.05 35.47
CA ASN A 256 -34.72 19.84 35.30
C ASN A 256 -33.89 18.62 34.88
N ASN A 257 -32.78 18.87 34.17
CA ASN A 257 -31.78 17.88 33.77
C ASN A 257 -30.46 18.13 34.53
N GLU A 258 -29.32 17.78 33.93
CA GLU A 258 -28.02 17.83 34.61
C GLU A 258 -27.44 19.25 34.67
N ILE A 259 -27.64 20.03 33.59
CA ILE A 259 -27.10 21.38 33.46
C ILE A 259 -28.11 22.39 32.93
N THR A 260 -27.96 23.64 33.37
CA THR A 260 -28.69 24.81 32.87
C THR A 260 -27.76 26.03 32.80
N LYS A 261 -28.15 27.08 32.07
CA LYS A 261 -27.38 28.34 32.04
C LYS A 261 -27.30 28.91 33.45
N THR A 262 -26.12 29.38 33.84
CA THR A 262 -26.06 30.25 35.03
C THR A 262 -26.74 31.56 34.70
N ASP A 263 -27.67 31.98 35.55
CA ASP A 263 -28.48 33.20 35.47
C ASP A 263 -28.19 34.16 36.63
N LYS A 264 -27.15 33.84 37.41
CA LYS A 264 -26.80 34.53 38.65
C LYS A 264 -25.41 35.14 38.51
N ASP A 265 -25.31 36.40 38.88
CA ASP A 265 -24.02 37.06 39.01
C ASP A 265 -23.21 36.45 40.16
N LEU A 266 -21.89 36.27 39.96
CA LEU A 266 -20.99 35.67 40.96
C LEU A 266 -21.46 34.29 41.46
N ASP A 267 -21.97 33.46 40.56
CA ASP A 267 -22.51 32.15 40.90
C ASP A 267 -21.37 31.18 41.28
N PRO A 268 -21.29 30.69 42.54
CA PRO A 268 -20.28 29.71 42.92
C PRO A 268 -20.53 28.34 42.29
N ASP A 269 -21.72 28.11 41.73
CA ASP A 269 -22.14 26.83 41.19
C ASP A 269 -21.85 26.68 39.68
N VAL A 270 -21.12 27.65 39.08
CA VAL A 270 -20.62 27.52 37.70
C VAL A 270 -19.80 26.23 37.57
N PHE A 271 -20.28 25.36 36.69
CA PHE A 271 -19.75 24.03 36.50
C PHE A 271 -18.74 23.97 35.34
N GLY A 272 -18.98 24.75 34.29
CA GLY A 272 -18.10 24.81 33.14
C GLY A 272 -18.64 25.69 32.03
N VAL A 273 -18.02 25.57 30.86
CA VAL A 273 -18.34 26.36 29.68
C VAL A 273 -18.61 25.44 28.51
N ILE A 274 -19.62 25.74 27.70
CA ILE A 274 -19.96 24.93 26.52
C ILE A 274 -18.85 25.01 25.47
N SER A 275 -18.31 23.84 25.11
CA SER A 275 -17.30 23.66 24.07
C SER A 275 -17.90 22.98 22.85
N LYS A 276 -17.47 23.40 21.65
CA LYS A 276 -17.87 22.74 20.40
C LYS A 276 -16.82 21.77 19.87
N ARG A 277 -15.56 21.90 20.32
CA ARG A 277 -14.42 21.19 19.73
C ARG A 277 -13.40 20.83 20.82
N PRO A 278 -13.72 19.91 21.75
CA PRO A 278 -12.79 19.53 22.82
C PRO A 278 -11.57 18.79 22.26
N ALA A 279 -10.43 18.93 22.94
CA ALA A 279 -9.24 18.11 22.71
C ALA A 279 -9.47 16.66 23.13
N VAL A 280 -10.15 16.49 24.26
CA VAL A 280 -10.56 15.20 24.81
C VAL A 280 -12.06 15.26 25.05
N GLN A 281 -12.78 14.41 24.34
CA GLN A 281 -14.23 14.25 24.45
C GLN A 281 -14.53 13.06 25.36
N MET A 282 -15.04 13.34 26.55
CA MET A 282 -15.50 12.32 27.50
C MET A 282 -17.00 12.09 27.31
N ASN A 283 -17.43 10.84 27.54
CA ASN A 283 -18.83 10.42 27.38
C ASN A 283 -19.43 10.80 26.00
N ALA A 284 -18.63 10.72 24.94
CA ALA A 284 -18.98 11.27 23.61
C ALA A 284 -20.24 10.66 22.97
N GLY A 285 -20.66 9.48 23.41
CA GLY A 285 -21.86 8.80 22.93
C GLY A 285 -23.15 9.15 23.69
N ALA A 286 -23.09 10.01 24.72
CA ALA A 286 -24.28 10.43 25.44
C ALA A 286 -25.02 11.52 24.67
N GLY A 287 -25.97 11.13 23.81
CA GLY A 287 -26.84 12.05 23.08
C GLY A 287 -26.13 12.97 22.08
N GLU A 288 -26.88 13.92 21.54
CA GLU A 288 -26.46 14.85 20.49
C GLU A 288 -26.07 16.22 21.09
N ASP A 289 -25.45 17.10 20.31
CA ASP A 289 -24.96 18.41 20.79
C ASP A 289 -26.05 19.35 21.33
N ASP A 290 -27.29 19.21 20.86
CA ASP A 290 -28.45 19.99 21.27
C ASP A 290 -29.02 19.53 22.63
N THR A 291 -28.93 18.24 22.92
CA THR A 291 -29.47 17.61 24.12
C THR A 291 -28.41 17.38 25.20
N HIS A 292 -27.16 17.15 24.80
CA HIS A 292 -26.03 16.80 25.65
C HIS A 292 -24.73 17.49 25.18
N PRO A 293 -24.66 18.83 25.19
CA PRO A 293 -23.46 19.54 24.74
C PRO A 293 -22.24 19.19 25.59
N TYR A 294 -21.04 19.34 25.01
CA TYR A 294 -19.80 19.22 25.76
C TYR A 294 -19.61 20.40 26.70
N VAL A 295 -19.42 20.12 27.99
CA VAL A 295 -19.04 21.10 29.00
C VAL A 295 -17.55 20.97 29.26
N ALA A 296 -16.77 21.98 28.89
CA ALA A 296 -15.36 22.05 29.21
C ALA A 296 -15.17 22.30 30.71
N LEU A 297 -14.49 21.36 31.36
CA LEU A 297 -14.13 21.43 32.78
C LEU A 297 -12.79 22.12 32.98
N THR A 298 -11.91 22.05 31.97
CA THR A 298 -10.60 22.68 32.00
C THR A 298 -10.04 22.88 30.59
N GLY A 299 -9.14 23.85 30.46
CA GLY A 299 -8.38 24.11 29.26
C GLY A 299 -8.72 25.43 28.58
N ARG A 300 -8.22 25.58 27.35
CA ARG A 300 -8.32 26.83 26.58
C ARG A 300 -9.46 26.75 25.58
N LEU A 301 -10.41 27.67 25.70
CA LEU A 301 -11.57 27.79 24.80
C LEU A 301 -12.14 29.21 24.78
N TYR A 302 -13.11 29.43 23.90
CA TYR A 302 -13.86 30.69 23.85
C TYR A 302 -15.00 30.71 24.87
N VAL A 303 -15.13 31.83 25.57
CA VAL A 303 -16.17 32.09 26.58
C VAL A 303 -16.94 33.33 26.17
N LYS A 304 -18.27 33.31 26.31
CA LYS A 304 -19.10 34.51 26.14
C LYS A 304 -18.90 35.44 27.32
N VAL A 305 -18.52 36.67 27.04
CA VAL A 305 -18.35 37.70 28.06
C VAL A 305 -19.05 39.00 27.67
N GLU A 306 -19.50 39.72 28.67
CA GLU A 306 -19.94 41.11 28.57
C GLU A 306 -18.96 42.05 29.26
N GLY A 307 -19.00 43.33 28.87
CA GLY A 307 -18.13 44.34 29.44
C GLY A 307 -16.68 44.26 28.96
N LYS A 308 -15.89 45.23 29.39
CA LYS A 308 -14.44 45.29 29.10
C LYS A 308 -13.68 44.28 29.94
N ILE A 309 -12.75 43.56 29.30
CA ILE A 309 -11.93 42.52 29.92
C ILE A 309 -10.46 42.82 29.67
N GLN A 310 -9.63 42.69 30.69
CA GLN A 310 -8.18 42.74 30.56
C GLN A 310 -7.58 41.33 30.47
N LYS A 311 -6.52 41.17 29.69
CA LYS A 311 -5.74 39.93 29.65
C LYS A 311 -5.27 39.55 31.06
N GLY A 312 -5.53 38.30 31.45
CA GLY A 312 -5.24 37.77 32.79
C GLY A 312 -6.29 38.10 33.86
N GLN A 313 -7.32 38.89 33.54
CA GLN A 313 -8.42 39.18 34.47
C GLN A 313 -9.20 37.90 34.79
N ARG A 314 -9.61 37.78 36.05
CA ARG A 314 -10.48 36.69 36.51
C ARG A 314 -11.89 36.88 35.96
N LEU A 315 -12.54 35.78 35.66
CA LEU A 315 -13.89 35.75 35.12
C LEU A 315 -14.83 35.06 36.10
N VAL A 316 -16.03 35.62 36.21
CA VAL A 316 -17.18 35.11 36.99
C VAL A 316 -18.42 35.16 36.10
N SER A 317 -19.49 34.44 36.44
CA SER A 317 -20.77 34.63 35.77
C SER A 317 -21.31 36.05 35.97
N SER A 318 -21.99 36.58 34.96
CA SER A 318 -22.74 37.82 35.04
C SER A 318 -24.21 37.56 35.39
N SER A 319 -25.01 38.61 35.50
CA SER A 319 -26.47 38.50 35.57
C SER A 319 -27.11 38.10 34.24
N THR A 320 -26.40 38.23 33.13
CA THR A 320 -26.89 37.82 31.81
C THR A 320 -26.72 36.30 31.67
N PRO A 321 -27.80 35.53 31.40
CA PRO A 321 -27.74 34.08 31.40
C PRO A 321 -26.68 33.50 30.45
N GLY A 322 -25.79 32.68 30.99
CA GLY A 322 -24.70 32.02 30.25
C GLY A 322 -23.55 32.94 29.86
N VAL A 323 -23.52 34.19 30.32
CA VAL A 323 -22.47 35.16 29.97
C VAL A 323 -21.61 35.44 31.19
N ALA A 324 -20.30 35.50 31.00
CA ALA A 324 -19.34 35.88 32.02
C ALA A 324 -19.00 37.38 31.99
N ARG A 325 -18.34 37.86 33.03
CA ARG A 325 -17.75 39.19 33.08
C ARG A 325 -16.42 39.18 33.82
N GLY A 326 -15.66 40.24 33.61
CA GLY A 326 -14.45 40.50 34.37
C GLY A 326 -14.81 40.86 35.82
N VAL A 327 -14.15 40.20 36.78
CA VAL A 327 -14.32 40.52 38.20
C VAL A 327 -13.13 41.33 38.71
N LEU A 328 -13.40 42.32 39.58
CA LEU A 328 -12.34 43.05 40.26
C LEU A 328 -11.72 42.18 41.37
N LEU A 329 -10.43 42.34 41.63
CA LEU A 329 -9.73 41.57 42.67
C LEU A 329 -10.39 41.67 44.06
N ALA A 330 -10.90 42.84 44.43
CA ALA A 330 -11.58 43.05 45.70
C ALA A 330 -12.91 42.29 45.80
N GLU A 331 -13.59 42.10 44.68
CA GLU A 331 -14.86 41.39 44.57
C GLU A 331 -14.63 39.87 44.51
N ALA A 332 -13.68 39.42 43.69
CA ALA A 332 -13.27 38.01 43.60
C ALA A 332 -12.84 37.45 44.96
N LYS A 333 -12.20 38.27 45.81
CA LYS A 333 -11.80 37.88 47.17
C LYS A 333 -12.99 37.59 48.11
N LYS A 334 -14.18 38.11 47.82
CA LYS A 334 -15.39 37.83 48.61
C LYS A 334 -15.93 36.43 48.35
N ASN A 335 -15.77 35.92 47.13
CA ASN A 335 -16.19 34.57 46.76
C ASN A 335 -15.26 33.99 45.69
N LEU A 336 -14.16 33.38 46.14
CA LEU A 336 -13.20 32.71 45.25
C LEU A 336 -13.78 31.50 44.52
N PHE A 337 -14.88 30.93 45.02
CA PHE A 337 -15.54 29.79 44.37
C PHE A 337 -16.26 30.19 43.08
N ALA A 338 -16.68 31.45 42.94
CA ALA A 338 -17.32 31.96 41.74
C ALA A 338 -16.35 32.20 40.55
N VAL A 339 -15.03 32.15 40.80
CA VAL A 339 -14.03 32.34 39.74
C VAL A 339 -13.83 31.02 39.01
N PHE A 340 -14.23 30.97 37.73
CA PHE A 340 -14.12 29.76 36.90
C PHE A 340 -12.93 29.77 35.93
N GLY A 341 -12.39 30.95 35.61
CA GLY A 341 -11.31 31.06 34.62
C GLY A 341 -10.67 32.45 34.54
N ARG A 342 -9.75 32.58 33.59
CA ARG A 342 -9.02 33.81 33.30
C ARG A 342 -8.97 34.12 31.82
N SER A 343 -9.06 35.40 31.48
CA SER A 343 -8.94 35.86 30.10
C SER A 343 -7.51 35.69 29.57
N LEU A 344 -7.38 35.31 28.30
CA LEU A 344 -6.11 35.29 27.56
C LEU A 344 -5.90 36.51 26.65
N GLN A 345 -6.91 37.37 26.53
CA GLN A 345 -6.88 38.55 25.66
C GLN A 345 -7.64 39.74 26.25
N ASP A 346 -7.41 40.92 25.68
CA ASP A 346 -8.17 42.12 26.02
C ASP A 346 -9.48 42.17 25.21
N LYS A 347 -10.51 42.79 25.79
CA LYS A 347 -11.78 43.16 25.14
C LYS A 347 -12.13 44.58 25.55
N ASN A 348 -12.26 45.47 24.56
CA ASN A 348 -12.34 46.91 24.79
C ASN A 348 -13.74 47.53 24.59
N ASN A 349 -14.74 46.71 24.30
CA ASN A 349 -16.15 47.11 24.17
C ASN A 349 -16.99 46.48 25.29
N ASP A 350 -18.22 46.97 25.47
CA ASP A 350 -19.13 46.49 26.50
C ASP A 350 -20.09 45.40 26.00
N ASP A 351 -20.21 45.22 24.68
CA ASP A 351 -21.11 44.26 24.04
C ASP A 351 -20.81 42.80 24.42
N ILE A 352 -21.78 41.91 24.30
CA ILE A 352 -21.52 40.47 24.47
C ILE A 352 -20.66 39.97 23.31
N GLY A 353 -19.58 39.26 23.62
CA GLY A 353 -18.69 38.69 22.62
C GLY A 353 -17.91 37.48 23.14
N LEU A 354 -17.32 36.72 22.22
CA LEU A 354 -16.47 35.59 22.58
C LEU A 354 -15.04 36.08 22.82
N ILE A 355 -14.44 35.62 23.92
CA ILE A 355 -13.01 35.79 24.18
C ILE A 355 -12.33 34.48 24.49
N GLU A 356 -11.06 34.37 24.14
CA GLU A 356 -10.26 33.20 24.51
C GLU A 356 -9.88 33.25 26.00
N CYS A 357 -10.12 32.16 26.71
CA CYS A 357 -9.91 32.04 28.15
C CYS A 357 -9.27 30.70 28.50
N VAL A 358 -8.69 30.62 29.70
CA VAL A 358 -8.39 29.35 30.37
C VAL A 358 -9.43 29.11 31.45
N VAL A 359 -10.18 28.03 31.31
CA VAL A 359 -11.12 27.52 32.32
C VAL A 359 -10.38 26.53 33.23
N GLY A 360 -10.73 26.54 34.52
CA GLY A 360 -10.09 25.71 35.55
C GLY A 360 -8.83 26.34 36.18
N SER A 361 -8.32 27.45 35.64
CA SER A 361 -7.25 28.24 36.27
C SER A 361 -7.83 29.27 37.26
N LYS A 362 -7.75 28.98 38.57
CA LYS A 362 -8.19 29.90 39.65
C LYS A 362 -7.20 31.05 39.91
#